data_AF-A0A2W6DBJ7-F1
#
_entry.id   AF-A0A2W6DBJ7-F1
#
_cell.length_a   1.000
_cell.length_b   1.000
_cell.length_c   1.000
_cell.angle_alpha   90.00
_cell.angle_beta   90.00
_cell.angle_gamma   90.00
#
_symmetry.space_group_name_H-M   'P 1'
#
loop_
_entity.id
_entity.type
_entity.pdbx_description
1 polymer ?
#
loop_
_entity_poly.entity_id
_entity_poly.type
_entity_poly.pdbx_seq_one_letter_code
_entity_poly.pdbx_strand_id
1 'polypeptide(L)'
;MLILLTYLPPDDVPAAAGSENIIYRPDLAEASADAVAEALVSLKPNVLIMGHAAAPVTLAAWRTARPDAPLVVVNVGVAEAAGEPTRSSQVEDGVGDLGITHCRADDTVAALRIAERTWNEALSTAPPVRASTDRSVTLVGGGIVNLLTALHLVRHGYEIMLYDRAPDPRRNAHWMAYGCTRGGGDGRMFTLTEADSYNSRAWRPDGTSNDLLGRSISNHGWLVSKPGDLVERERQWADEFHRIPSWLADSYNGDIFAVNKAAQARWTGLIESDPELFDDTTGYRQGILRLYAEMDYFGWHIARNNRVGAIQQVLTPGQVRADYPALRDACAAGTIVGGIKVVGFTVNIHKFVSQLVTMLELEGVQFHWDAPVTGIHRTESGIVEAIETSLGVVRSQHYVLSPGAYGDELLQGTASHGQIQGMLGVWLTVPNIEPRLENSVKIAREGHRAEETNVTLATDEFGAPTLVCGSGYGWTGLNPHNIDSTELDVLFDALEDTLRQFFPKALTAARVAGTLDASRRLCVRPWTASCLGVFERVETRGGGMLIVTGGHNTGGFAQSPVVAEAVLAAFEGRKHSMHAGYHPRRLERFYGDATPGAFPPA
;
A
#
# COMPACT_ATOMS: atom_id res chain seq x y z
N MET A 1 -2.65 -11.09 18.73
CA MET A 1 -1.32 -10.92 19.37
C MET A 1 -1.52 -10.35 20.75
N LEU A 2 -1.27 -11.12 21.81
CA LEU A 2 -1.44 -10.63 23.18
C LEU A 2 -0.15 -9.99 23.71
N ILE A 3 -0.23 -8.72 24.11
CA ILE A 3 0.89 -7.95 24.68
C ILE A 3 0.66 -7.76 26.18
N LEU A 4 1.66 -8.08 27.01
CA LEU A 4 1.67 -7.72 28.43
C LEU A 4 2.61 -6.51 28.64
N LEU A 5 2.05 -5.39 29.07
CA LEU A 5 2.77 -4.16 29.40
C LEU A 5 2.89 -4.02 30.92
N THR A 6 4.12 -4.05 31.44
CA THR A 6 4.39 -4.17 32.89
C THR A 6 5.02 -2.95 33.56
N TYR A 7 5.31 -1.87 32.83
CA TYR A 7 5.89 -0.65 33.42
C TYR A 7 4.90 0.50 33.39
N LEU A 8 5.08 1.51 34.26
CA LEU A 8 4.31 2.75 34.24
C LEU A 8 4.90 3.66 33.15
N PRO A 9 4.22 3.86 32.01
CA PRO A 9 4.68 4.77 30.99
C PRO A 9 4.43 6.22 31.43
N PRO A 10 5.20 7.20 30.92
CA PRO A 10 4.83 8.61 31.02
C PRO A 10 3.43 8.86 30.42
N ASP A 11 2.85 10.04 30.69
CA ASP A 11 1.44 10.47 30.49
C ASP A 11 0.80 10.32 29.07
N ASP A 12 1.25 9.38 28.22
CA ASP A 12 0.92 9.25 26.79
C ASP A 12 0.24 7.91 26.40
N VAL A 13 -0.04 7.02 27.36
CA VAL A 13 -0.51 5.65 27.07
C VAL A 13 -2.03 5.39 26.95
N PRO A 14 -2.96 6.22 27.48
CA PRO A 14 -4.39 5.91 27.31
C PRO A 14 -4.85 5.75 25.85
N ALA A 15 -4.17 6.42 24.89
CA ALA A 15 -4.43 6.28 23.46
C ALA A 15 -3.70 5.10 22.79
N ALA A 16 -2.59 4.62 23.37
CA ALA A 16 -1.80 3.50 22.84
C ALA A 16 -2.26 2.13 23.37
N ALA A 17 -2.85 2.09 24.57
CA ALA A 17 -3.32 0.88 25.26
C ALA A 17 -4.80 0.53 25.00
N GLY A 18 -5.49 1.27 24.13
CA GLY A 18 -6.94 1.11 23.88
C GLY A 18 -7.34 -0.09 23.00
N SER A 19 -6.45 -1.04 22.72
CA SER A 19 -6.78 -2.22 21.92
C SER A 19 -6.97 -3.45 22.82
N GLU A 20 -8.00 -4.26 22.51
CA GLU A 20 -8.41 -5.45 23.29
C GLU A 20 -7.29 -6.46 23.57
N ASN A 21 -6.20 -6.38 22.81
CA ASN A 21 -5.05 -7.29 22.84
C ASN A 21 -3.84 -6.77 23.64
N ILE A 22 -3.96 -5.63 24.34
CA ILE A 22 -2.91 -5.09 25.23
C ILE A 22 -3.39 -5.19 26.69
N ILE A 23 -2.72 -6.01 27.49
CA ILE A 23 -2.95 -6.13 28.93
C ILE A 23 -1.97 -5.21 29.66
N TYR A 24 -2.51 -4.20 30.32
CA TYR A 24 -1.72 -3.27 31.14
C TYR A 24 -1.71 -3.71 32.61
N ARG A 25 -0.52 -4.02 33.14
CA ARG A 25 -0.28 -4.49 34.52
C ARG A 25 0.89 -3.72 35.17
N PRO A 26 0.71 -2.42 35.45
CA PRO A 26 1.76 -1.61 36.07
C PRO A 26 2.10 -2.06 37.49
N ASP A 27 1.22 -2.81 38.15
CA ASP A 27 1.49 -3.46 39.43
C ASP A 27 2.62 -4.49 39.36
N LEU A 28 2.96 -4.98 38.16
CA LEU A 28 4.08 -5.89 37.94
C LEU A 28 5.43 -5.17 37.76
N ALA A 29 5.47 -3.84 37.66
CA ALA A 29 6.70 -3.08 37.42
C ALA A 29 7.75 -3.28 38.51
N GLU A 30 7.30 -3.38 39.77
CA GLU A 30 8.14 -3.52 40.96
C GLU A 30 7.90 -4.88 41.66
N ALA A 31 7.22 -5.82 40.99
CA ALA A 31 6.88 -7.11 41.55
C ALA A 31 8.07 -8.08 41.54
N SER A 32 7.99 -9.16 42.32
CA SER A 32 9.01 -10.21 42.33
C SER A 32 9.05 -10.95 40.99
N ALA A 33 10.22 -11.53 40.66
CA ALA A 33 10.39 -12.35 39.46
C ALA A 33 9.37 -13.50 39.38
N ASP A 34 8.98 -14.07 40.52
CA ASP A 34 7.97 -15.12 40.62
C ASP A 34 6.56 -14.62 40.28
N ALA A 35 6.19 -13.42 40.76
CA ALA A 35 4.90 -12.81 40.45
C ALA A 35 4.77 -12.46 38.95
N VAL A 36 5.85 -11.96 38.34
CA VAL A 36 5.88 -11.73 36.88
C VAL A 36 5.81 -13.07 36.13
N ALA A 37 6.51 -14.11 36.60
CA ALA A 37 6.45 -15.44 36.00
C ALA A 37 5.04 -16.04 36.07
N GLU A 38 4.36 -15.93 37.21
CA GLU A 38 2.98 -16.39 37.38
C GLU A 38 2.03 -15.67 36.42
N ALA A 39 2.18 -14.34 36.28
CA ALA A 39 1.40 -13.56 35.31
C ALA A 39 1.64 -14.03 33.87
N LEU A 40 2.90 -14.26 33.47
CA LEU A 40 3.23 -14.77 32.13
C LEU A 40 2.69 -16.18 31.87
N VAL A 41 2.72 -17.06 32.87
CA VAL A 41 2.18 -18.42 32.78
C VAL A 41 0.65 -18.41 32.68
N SER A 42 0.00 -17.53 33.45
CA SER A 42 -1.46 -17.40 33.50
C SER A 42 -2.02 -16.75 32.24
N LEU A 43 -1.48 -15.59 31.85
CA LEU A 43 -1.97 -14.77 30.74
C LEU A 43 -1.47 -15.27 29.38
N LYS A 44 -0.35 -16.01 29.35
CA LYS A 44 0.28 -16.56 28.14
C LYS A 44 0.47 -15.55 27.00
N PRO A 45 1.00 -14.33 27.27
CA PRO A 45 1.18 -13.33 26.23
C PRO A 45 2.16 -13.81 25.16
N ASN A 46 2.10 -13.18 23.98
CA ASN A 46 3.08 -13.32 22.91
C ASN A 46 4.28 -12.38 23.11
N VAL A 47 4.01 -11.21 23.70
CA VAL A 47 4.97 -10.13 23.86
C VAL A 47 4.96 -9.66 25.31
N LEU A 48 6.15 -9.44 25.87
CA LEU A 48 6.34 -8.75 27.14
C LEU A 48 7.04 -7.41 26.88
N ILE A 49 6.43 -6.31 27.30
CA ILE A 49 7.03 -4.98 27.26
C ILE A 49 7.26 -4.51 28.70
N MET A 50 8.49 -4.11 29.02
CA MET A 50 8.91 -3.78 30.38
C MET A 50 10.02 -2.71 30.41
N GLY A 51 10.17 -2.03 31.55
CA GLY A 51 11.15 -0.95 31.73
C GLY A 51 12.54 -1.42 32.20
N HIS A 52 12.69 -2.70 32.56
CA HIS A 52 13.94 -3.29 33.05
C HIS A 52 14.12 -4.70 32.49
N ALA A 53 15.33 -5.26 32.58
CA ALA A 53 15.59 -6.61 32.10
C ALA A 53 14.76 -7.67 32.85
N ALA A 54 14.20 -8.64 32.12
CA ALA A 54 13.52 -9.79 32.69
C ALA A 54 14.50 -10.76 33.36
N ALA A 55 14.13 -11.32 34.51
CA ALA A 55 14.94 -12.34 35.18
C ALA A 55 14.94 -13.66 34.37
N PRO A 56 16.08 -14.38 34.27
CA PRO A 56 16.15 -15.64 33.51
C PRO A 56 15.13 -16.69 33.94
N VAL A 57 14.83 -16.79 35.25
CA VAL A 57 13.83 -17.72 35.79
C VAL A 57 12.42 -17.42 35.27
N THR A 58 12.06 -16.14 35.15
CA THR A 58 10.79 -15.67 34.62
C THR A 58 10.66 -16.04 33.14
N LEU A 59 11.72 -15.81 32.36
CA LEU A 59 11.75 -16.14 30.93
C LEU A 59 11.68 -17.66 30.69
N ALA A 60 12.36 -18.46 31.52
CA ALA A 60 12.30 -19.91 31.45
C ALA A 60 10.88 -20.42 31.72
N ALA A 61 10.21 -19.93 32.77
CA ALA A 61 8.83 -20.28 33.09
C ALA A 61 7.87 -19.92 31.95
N TRP A 62 8.01 -18.73 31.36
CA TRP A 62 7.20 -18.30 30.22
C TRP A 62 7.41 -19.17 28.98
N ARG A 63 8.68 -19.50 28.65
CA ARG A 63 9.01 -20.42 27.55
C ARG A 63 8.44 -21.82 27.80
N THR A 64 8.52 -22.35 29.01
CA THR A 64 7.90 -23.64 29.35
C THR A 64 6.38 -23.62 29.19
N ALA A 65 5.72 -22.51 29.55
CA ALA A 65 4.28 -22.36 29.34
C ALA A 65 3.89 -22.24 27.86
N ARG A 66 4.82 -21.83 26.98
CA ARG A 66 4.61 -21.69 25.53
C ARG A 66 5.82 -22.20 24.71
N PRO A 67 6.03 -23.52 24.63
CA PRO A 67 7.26 -24.11 24.08
C PRO A 67 7.52 -23.70 22.63
N ASP A 68 6.50 -23.73 21.77
CA ASP A 68 6.67 -23.54 20.31
C ASP A 68 6.27 -22.16 19.80
N ALA A 69 5.82 -21.29 20.69
CA ALA A 69 5.28 -20.01 20.27
C ALA A 69 6.39 -18.96 20.11
N PRO A 70 6.37 -18.11 19.07
CA PRO A 70 7.25 -16.95 19.03
C PRO A 70 6.98 -16.04 20.23
N LEU A 71 8.04 -15.71 20.98
CA LEU A 71 7.99 -14.82 22.15
C LEU A 71 8.95 -13.66 21.93
N VAL A 72 8.49 -12.45 22.28
CA VAL A 72 9.27 -11.22 22.13
C VAL A 72 9.30 -10.48 23.46
N VAL A 73 10.48 -10.03 23.87
CA VAL A 73 10.67 -9.11 25.00
C VAL A 73 11.16 -7.78 24.44
N VAL A 74 10.44 -6.69 24.75
CA VAL A 74 10.87 -5.34 24.41
C VAL A 74 11.16 -4.56 25.68
N ASN A 75 12.41 -4.16 25.86
CA ASN A 75 12.84 -3.32 26.96
C ASN A 75 12.76 -1.85 26.54
N VAL A 76 12.04 -1.04 27.32
CA VAL A 76 11.93 0.41 27.07
C VAL A 76 12.96 1.15 27.90
N GLY A 77 13.87 1.86 27.24
CA GLY A 77 14.91 2.63 27.90
C GLY A 77 14.36 3.94 28.46
N VAL A 78 14.35 4.08 29.79
CA VAL A 78 14.09 5.39 30.41
C VAL A 78 15.39 6.20 30.37
N ALA A 79 15.40 7.35 29.69
CA ALA A 79 16.52 8.27 29.75
C ALA A 79 16.61 8.87 31.17
N GLU A 80 17.56 8.42 31.97
CA GLU A 80 17.89 9.09 33.22
C GLU A 80 18.73 10.35 32.94
N ALA A 81 18.42 11.42 33.67
CA ALA A 81 19.23 12.62 33.70
C ALA A 81 20.63 12.29 34.26
N ALA A 82 21.64 12.31 33.38
CA ALA A 82 23.07 12.38 33.67
C ALA A 82 23.62 11.48 34.81
N GLY A 83 24.24 10.35 34.46
CA GLY A 83 25.45 9.94 35.20
C GLY A 83 25.77 8.45 35.34
N GLU A 84 24.82 7.51 35.24
CA GLU A 84 25.13 6.08 35.45
C GLU A 84 24.56 5.18 34.34
N PRO A 85 25.32 4.18 33.86
CA PRO A 85 24.80 3.21 32.90
C PRO A 85 23.79 2.29 33.61
N THR A 86 22.53 2.39 33.23
CA THR A 86 21.44 1.54 33.72
C THR A 86 21.64 0.08 33.30
N ARG A 87 21.05 -0.87 34.06
CA ARG A 87 21.07 -2.33 33.75
C ARG A 87 20.53 -2.70 32.36
N SER A 88 19.82 -1.80 31.66
CA SER A 88 19.40 -1.98 30.26
C SER A 88 20.56 -2.00 29.27
N SER A 89 21.74 -1.50 29.66
CA SER A 89 22.97 -1.48 28.85
C SER A 89 23.59 -2.87 28.58
N GLN A 90 23.07 -3.95 29.17
CA GLN A 90 23.60 -5.31 29.01
C GLN A 90 22.71 -6.28 28.20
N VAL A 91 21.53 -5.84 27.71
CA VAL A 91 20.67 -6.71 26.88
C VAL A 91 20.92 -6.39 25.41
N GLU A 92 21.58 -7.30 24.70
CA GLU A 92 21.79 -7.19 23.25
C GLU A 92 20.52 -7.58 22.49
N ASP A 93 20.22 -6.85 21.41
CA ASP A 93 19.13 -7.23 20.50
C ASP A 93 19.48 -8.55 19.80
N GLY A 94 18.55 -9.49 19.78
CA GLY A 94 18.81 -10.82 19.21
C GLY A 94 17.95 -11.93 19.79
N VAL A 95 18.23 -13.16 19.36
CA VAL A 95 17.56 -14.35 19.88
C VAL A 95 18.40 -14.90 21.04
N GLY A 96 17.84 -14.89 22.24
CA GLY A 96 18.50 -15.46 23.42
C GLY A 96 18.45 -16.99 23.46
N ASP A 97 19.13 -17.59 24.43
CA ASP A 97 19.30 -19.05 24.57
C ASP A 97 17.97 -19.83 24.68
N LEU A 98 16.91 -19.17 25.14
CA LEU A 98 15.56 -19.73 25.24
C LEU A 98 14.73 -19.57 23.96
N GLY A 99 15.34 -19.15 22.84
CA GLY A 99 14.64 -18.84 21.59
C GLY A 99 13.68 -17.65 21.69
N ILE A 100 13.84 -16.80 22.71
CA ILE A 100 13.07 -15.56 22.92
C ILE A 100 13.80 -14.43 22.21
N THR A 101 13.07 -13.63 21.43
CA THR A 101 13.67 -12.46 20.76
C THR A 101 13.65 -11.27 21.71
N HIS A 102 14.82 -10.66 21.92
CA HIS A 102 15.00 -9.46 22.74
C HIS A 102 15.19 -8.25 21.85
N CYS A 103 14.47 -7.17 22.18
CA CYS A 103 14.56 -5.89 21.49
C CYS A 103 14.59 -4.73 22.49
N ARG A 104 15.08 -3.58 22.04
CA ARG A 104 15.04 -2.30 22.76
C ARG A 104 14.16 -1.28 22.05
N ALA A 105 13.57 -0.38 22.82
CA ALA A 105 12.78 0.73 22.31
C ALA A 105 13.00 1.99 23.16
N ASP A 106 12.88 3.15 22.51
CA ASP A 106 13.07 4.45 23.17
C ASP A 106 11.82 4.89 23.94
N ASP A 107 10.63 4.47 23.51
CA ASP A 107 9.35 4.81 24.12
C ASP A 107 8.32 3.67 23.94
N THR A 108 7.13 3.82 24.54
CA THR A 108 6.06 2.81 24.46
C THR A 108 5.57 2.57 23.04
N VAL A 109 5.42 3.62 22.23
CA VAL A 109 4.92 3.53 20.86
C VAL A 109 5.92 2.79 19.97
N ALA A 110 7.21 3.11 20.09
CA ALA A 110 8.30 2.39 19.46
C ALA A 110 8.30 0.92 19.90
N ALA A 111 8.08 0.65 21.19
CA ALA A 111 8.03 -0.70 21.72
C ALA A 111 6.89 -1.53 21.11
N LEU A 112 5.69 -0.96 20.98
CA LEU A 112 4.54 -1.60 20.34
C LEU A 112 4.82 -1.90 18.85
N ARG A 113 5.43 -0.96 18.12
CA ARG A 113 5.80 -1.14 16.71
C ARG A 113 6.83 -2.26 16.53
N ILE A 114 7.87 -2.28 17.36
CA ILE A 114 8.91 -3.30 17.33
C ILE A 114 8.31 -4.67 17.68
N ALA A 115 7.51 -4.74 18.75
CA ALA A 115 6.82 -5.95 19.16
C ALA A 115 5.97 -6.56 18.03
N GLU A 116 5.11 -5.75 17.41
CA GLU A 116 4.25 -6.20 16.30
C GLU A 116 5.07 -6.73 15.12
N ARG A 117 6.07 -5.95 14.68
CA ARG A 117 6.90 -6.33 13.53
C ARG A 117 7.68 -7.60 13.79
N THR A 118 8.43 -7.64 14.90
CA THR A 118 9.29 -8.78 15.24
C THR A 118 8.48 -10.06 15.42
N TRP A 119 7.32 -9.97 16.08
CA TRP A 119 6.45 -11.13 16.28
C TRP A 119 5.83 -11.61 14.95
N ASN A 120 5.37 -10.69 14.10
CA ASN A 120 4.84 -11.04 12.79
C ASN A 120 5.91 -11.62 11.84
N GLU A 121 7.14 -11.12 11.87
CA GLU A 121 8.28 -11.68 11.13
C GLU A 121 8.57 -13.13 11.55
N ALA A 122 8.57 -13.42 12.85
CA ALA A 122 8.78 -14.77 13.37
C ALA A 122 7.67 -15.75 12.94
N LEU A 123 6.44 -15.27 12.75
CA LEU A 123 5.33 -16.08 12.22
C LEU A 123 5.32 -16.22 10.70
N SER A 124 6.03 -15.35 9.99
CA SER A 124 6.02 -15.28 8.52
C SER A 124 7.23 -15.96 7.88
N THR A 125 8.10 -16.59 8.67
CA THR A 125 9.20 -17.39 8.14
C THR A 125 8.64 -18.60 7.39
N ALA A 126 8.84 -18.64 6.08
CA ALA A 126 8.46 -19.78 5.26
C ALA A 126 9.43 -20.94 5.47
N PRO A 127 8.97 -22.20 5.30
CA PRO A 127 9.86 -23.33 5.18
C PRO A 127 10.82 -23.15 3.98
N PRO A 128 12.01 -23.80 4.02
CA PRO A 128 12.96 -23.73 2.92
C PRO A 128 12.34 -24.27 1.63
N VAL A 129 12.40 -23.47 0.56
CA VAL A 129 11.94 -23.86 -0.78
C VAL A 129 12.93 -24.86 -1.37
N ARG A 130 12.42 -25.93 -2.00
CA ARG A 130 13.27 -26.84 -2.78
C ARG A 130 13.62 -26.17 -4.10
N ALA A 131 14.91 -26.12 -4.43
CA ALA A 131 15.35 -25.64 -5.73
C ALA A 131 14.74 -26.52 -6.84
N SER A 132 13.95 -25.91 -7.72
CA SER A 132 13.48 -26.55 -8.95
C SER A 132 14.32 -26.07 -10.14
N THR A 133 14.55 -26.97 -11.09
CA THR A 133 15.16 -26.62 -12.38
C THR A 133 14.12 -26.15 -13.40
N ASP A 134 12.83 -26.39 -13.14
CA ASP A 134 11.73 -25.87 -13.95
C ASP A 134 11.55 -24.38 -13.67
N ARG A 135 11.63 -23.58 -14.73
CA ARG A 135 11.60 -22.12 -14.71
C ARG A 135 10.29 -21.56 -15.26
N SER A 136 9.27 -22.39 -15.44
CA SER A 136 7.95 -21.96 -15.92
C SER A 136 7.19 -21.16 -14.87
N VAL A 137 6.68 -19.99 -15.27
CA VAL A 137 5.87 -19.12 -14.44
C VAL A 137 4.61 -18.71 -15.19
N THR A 138 3.45 -18.88 -14.55
CA THR A 138 2.21 -18.28 -15.04
C THR A 138 1.81 -17.06 -14.20
N LEU A 139 1.67 -15.91 -14.85
CA LEU A 139 1.19 -14.67 -14.25
C LEU A 139 -0.29 -14.46 -14.59
N VAL A 140 -1.10 -14.06 -13.61
CA VAL A 140 -2.54 -13.80 -13.77
C VAL A 140 -2.84 -12.34 -13.42
N GLY A 141 -3.32 -11.60 -14.42
CA GLY A 141 -3.51 -10.16 -14.42
C GLY A 141 -2.34 -9.44 -15.10
N GLY A 142 -2.61 -8.69 -16.16
CA GLY A 142 -1.69 -7.89 -16.98
C GLY A 142 -1.60 -6.42 -16.55
N GLY A 143 -1.81 -6.16 -15.26
CA GLY A 143 -1.57 -4.84 -14.66
C GLY A 143 -0.08 -4.56 -14.44
N ILE A 144 0.27 -3.29 -14.18
CA ILE A 144 1.68 -2.85 -14.10
C ILE A 144 2.53 -3.65 -13.12
N VAL A 145 1.96 -4.11 -11.99
CA VAL A 145 2.67 -4.93 -11.00
C VAL A 145 3.20 -6.22 -11.64
N ASN A 146 2.34 -6.93 -12.38
CA ASN A 146 2.72 -8.17 -13.05
C ASN A 146 3.54 -7.92 -14.32
N LEU A 147 3.34 -6.82 -15.05
CA LEU A 147 4.19 -6.50 -16.19
C LEU A 147 5.65 -6.23 -15.75
N LEU A 148 5.86 -5.50 -14.66
CA LEU A 148 7.19 -5.29 -14.07
C LEU A 148 7.74 -6.58 -13.45
N THR A 149 6.89 -7.42 -12.86
CA THR A 149 7.28 -8.75 -12.39
C THR A 149 7.73 -9.65 -13.56
N ALA A 150 7.01 -9.64 -14.68
CA ALA A 150 7.37 -10.37 -15.89
C ALA A 150 8.73 -9.92 -16.41
N LEU A 151 8.95 -8.61 -16.52
CA LEU A 151 10.23 -8.02 -16.96
C LEU A 151 11.38 -8.47 -16.07
N HIS A 152 11.17 -8.42 -14.76
CA HIS A 152 12.19 -8.85 -13.81
C HIS A 152 12.48 -10.35 -13.94
N LEU A 153 11.45 -11.20 -13.99
CA LEU A 153 11.62 -12.65 -14.01
C LEU A 153 12.21 -13.16 -15.34
N VAL A 154 11.77 -12.64 -16.49
CA VAL A 154 12.29 -13.08 -17.80
C VAL A 154 13.78 -12.78 -17.92
N ARG A 155 14.22 -11.62 -17.39
CA ARG A 155 15.65 -11.25 -17.31
C ARG A 155 16.45 -12.08 -16.30
N HIS A 156 15.78 -12.82 -15.42
CA HIS A 156 16.39 -13.83 -14.55
C HIS A 156 16.24 -15.26 -15.08
N GLY A 157 15.88 -15.41 -16.37
CA GLY A 157 15.83 -16.70 -17.06
C GLY A 157 14.59 -17.53 -16.78
N TYR A 158 13.49 -16.90 -16.35
CA TYR A 158 12.19 -17.56 -16.22
C TYR A 158 11.38 -17.51 -17.52
N GLU A 159 10.64 -18.57 -17.81
CA GLU A 159 9.73 -18.67 -18.96
C GLU A 159 8.34 -18.22 -18.52
N ILE A 160 7.83 -17.15 -19.13
CA ILE A 160 6.63 -16.45 -18.63
C ILE A 160 5.45 -16.62 -19.59
N MET A 161 4.32 -17.09 -19.06
CA MET A 161 3.00 -16.95 -19.68
C MET A 161 2.16 -16.00 -18.84
N LEU A 162 1.51 -15.01 -19.46
CA LEU A 162 0.65 -14.05 -18.79
C LEU A 162 -0.78 -14.14 -19.32
N TYR A 163 -1.74 -14.29 -18.41
CA TYR A 163 -3.18 -14.31 -18.70
C TYR A 163 -3.85 -13.07 -18.11
N ASP A 164 -4.69 -12.41 -18.90
CA ASP A 164 -5.59 -11.36 -18.40
C ASP A 164 -6.99 -11.56 -18.99
N ARG A 165 -8.01 -11.29 -18.17
CA ARG A 165 -9.41 -11.24 -18.60
C ARG A 165 -9.70 -10.03 -19.46
N ALA A 166 -8.94 -8.95 -19.30
CA ALA A 166 -9.09 -7.72 -20.05
C ALA A 166 -8.51 -7.87 -21.47
N PRO A 167 -8.97 -7.03 -22.42
CA PRO A 167 -8.34 -6.94 -23.73
C PRO A 167 -6.89 -6.50 -23.62
N ASP A 168 -6.12 -6.73 -24.69
CA ASP A 168 -4.77 -6.17 -24.84
C ASP A 168 -4.78 -4.64 -24.59
N PRO A 169 -3.91 -4.11 -23.69
CA PRO A 169 -3.90 -2.69 -23.33
C PRO A 169 -3.52 -1.75 -24.49
N ARG A 170 -2.97 -2.28 -25.58
CA ARG A 170 -2.66 -1.57 -26.83
C ARG A 170 -3.89 -1.33 -27.70
N ARG A 171 -4.98 -2.09 -27.48
CA ARG A 171 -6.24 -1.90 -28.19
C ARG A 171 -6.95 -0.64 -27.68
N ASN A 172 -7.85 -0.10 -28.50
CA ASN A 172 -8.68 1.05 -28.13
C ASN A 172 -10.07 0.60 -27.65
N ALA A 173 -10.13 -0.32 -26.68
CA ALA A 173 -11.40 -0.69 -26.06
C ALA A 173 -11.88 0.42 -25.11
N HIS A 174 -13.16 0.40 -24.76
CA HIS A 174 -13.69 1.33 -23.76
C HIS A 174 -12.94 1.16 -22.44
N TRP A 175 -12.59 2.26 -21.77
CA TRP A 175 -11.75 2.27 -20.56
C TRP A 175 -12.28 1.38 -19.41
N MET A 176 -13.59 1.12 -19.36
CA MET A 176 -14.21 0.21 -18.38
C MET A 176 -13.88 -1.27 -18.61
N ALA A 177 -13.39 -1.64 -19.80
CA ALA A 177 -12.97 -3.00 -20.10
C ALA A 177 -11.62 -3.36 -19.45
N TYR A 178 -10.90 -2.37 -18.91
CA TYR A 178 -9.57 -2.54 -18.34
C TYR A 178 -9.56 -2.43 -16.82
N GLY A 179 -8.59 -3.12 -16.20
CA GLY A 179 -8.27 -2.94 -14.78
C GLY A 179 -7.56 -1.61 -14.48
N CYS A 180 -7.25 -1.38 -13.20
CA CYS A 180 -6.72 -0.11 -12.67
C CYS A 180 -5.50 0.47 -13.43
N THR A 181 -4.67 -0.33 -14.08
CA THR A 181 -3.48 0.19 -14.79
C THR A 181 -3.85 1.01 -16.02
N ARG A 182 -4.81 0.52 -16.81
CA ARG A 182 -5.20 1.07 -18.12
C ARG A 182 -6.59 1.73 -18.11
N GLY A 183 -7.42 1.42 -17.11
CA GLY A 183 -8.69 2.09 -16.87
C GLY A 183 -8.50 3.47 -16.22
N GLY A 184 -9.36 4.42 -16.60
CA GLY A 184 -9.32 5.80 -16.11
C GLY A 184 -8.40 6.70 -16.93
N GLY A 185 -7.67 7.59 -16.24
CA GLY A 185 -6.78 8.58 -16.84
C GLY A 185 -5.33 8.11 -17.05
N ASP A 186 -4.70 8.68 -18.07
CA ASP A 186 -3.37 8.38 -18.58
C ASP A 186 -2.22 9.04 -17.78
N GLY A 187 -2.12 8.73 -16.49
CA GLY A 187 -1.06 9.29 -15.64
C GLY A 187 -0.75 8.43 -14.43
N ARG A 188 0.52 8.05 -14.27
CA ARG A 188 1.03 7.45 -13.02
C ARG A 188 2.28 8.19 -12.58
N MET A 189 2.54 8.15 -11.28
CA MET A 189 3.67 8.82 -10.68
C MET A 189 4.38 7.93 -9.68
N PHE A 190 5.67 8.21 -9.54
CA PHE A 190 6.48 7.71 -8.45
C PHE A 190 6.95 8.90 -7.60
N THR A 191 6.76 8.82 -6.28
CA THR A 191 7.41 9.66 -5.28
C THR A 191 7.72 8.80 -4.05
N LEU A 192 8.62 9.24 -3.17
CA LEU A 192 8.92 8.50 -1.92
C LEU A 192 7.72 8.44 -0.96
N THR A 193 6.78 9.37 -1.09
CA THR A 193 5.54 9.46 -0.32
C THR A 193 4.32 9.16 -1.19
N GLU A 194 4.46 8.24 -2.15
CA GLU A 194 3.34 7.74 -2.95
C GLU A 194 2.59 6.63 -2.19
N ALA A 195 1.26 6.70 -2.16
CA ALA A 195 0.42 5.96 -1.22
C ALA A 195 0.68 6.29 0.27
N ASP A 196 -0.31 5.99 1.09
CA ASP A 196 -0.32 6.24 2.52
C ASP A 196 -1.05 5.12 3.27
N SER A 197 -0.79 5.00 4.57
CA SER A 197 -1.77 4.41 5.47
C SER A 197 -2.88 5.43 5.69
N TYR A 198 -3.97 5.27 4.94
CA TYR A 198 -5.16 6.12 5.05
C TYR A 198 -5.94 5.89 6.36
N ASN A 199 -5.45 4.98 7.22
CA ASN A 199 -5.90 4.80 8.59
C ASN A 199 -5.17 5.74 9.58
N SER A 200 -4.03 6.32 9.17
CA SER A 200 -3.21 7.17 10.04
C SER A 200 -3.94 8.45 10.39
N ARG A 201 -3.91 8.80 11.67
CA ARG A 201 -4.48 10.03 12.23
C ARG A 201 -3.38 11.01 12.64
N ALA A 202 -2.15 10.84 12.14
CA ALA A 202 -0.99 11.64 12.54
C ALA A 202 -1.10 13.13 12.15
N TRP A 203 -1.92 13.46 11.15
CA TRP A 203 -2.24 14.85 10.80
C TRP A 203 -3.43 15.41 11.59
N ARG A 204 -4.43 14.56 11.91
CA ARG A 204 -5.61 14.92 12.71
C ARG A 204 -5.62 14.17 14.04
N PRO A 205 -4.70 14.50 14.97
CA PRO A 205 -4.60 13.82 16.27
C PRO A 205 -5.72 14.21 17.26
N ASP A 206 -6.69 15.03 16.85
CA ASP A 206 -7.83 15.47 17.67
C ASP A 206 -8.81 14.35 18.07
N GLY A 207 -8.52 13.11 17.69
CA GLY A 207 -9.30 11.94 18.08
C GLY A 207 -10.58 11.76 17.25
N THR A 208 -10.74 12.47 16.13
CA THR A 208 -11.83 12.20 15.18
C THR A 208 -11.80 10.72 14.75
N SER A 209 -12.95 10.04 14.81
CA SER A 209 -13.04 8.65 14.36
C SER A 209 -12.65 8.60 12.88
N ASN A 210 -11.81 7.63 12.52
CA ASN A 210 -11.66 7.28 11.11
C ASN A 210 -12.96 6.58 10.74
N ASP A 211 -13.94 7.31 10.22
CA ASP A 211 -15.25 6.82 9.81
C ASP A 211 -15.49 7.11 8.31
N LEU A 212 -14.42 7.31 7.54
CA LEU A 212 -14.46 7.76 6.15
C LEU A 212 -15.39 6.89 5.29
N LEU A 213 -15.34 5.58 5.50
CA LEU A 213 -16.18 4.59 4.79
C LEU A 213 -17.64 4.55 5.28
N GLY A 214 -17.97 5.20 6.39
CA GLY A 214 -19.34 5.30 6.92
C GLY A 214 -20.08 6.57 6.49
N ARG A 215 -19.39 7.55 5.91
CA ARG A 215 -19.96 8.83 5.45
C ARG A 215 -19.93 8.94 3.93
N SER A 216 -20.95 9.56 3.34
CA SER A 216 -20.99 9.80 1.89
C SER A 216 -19.98 10.87 1.44
N ILE A 217 -19.70 10.94 0.15
CA ILE A 217 -18.79 11.94 -0.45
C ILE A 217 -19.32 13.37 -0.19
N SER A 218 -20.63 13.56 -0.33
CA SER A 218 -21.33 14.81 0.02
C SER A 218 -21.01 15.27 1.46
N ASN A 219 -20.87 14.30 2.38
CA ASN A 219 -20.59 14.49 3.81
C ASN A 219 -19.09 14.28 4.17
N HIS A 220 -18.18 14.51 3.21
CA HIS A 220 -16.74 14.41 3.39
C HIS A 220 -16.23 13.03 3.84
N GLY A 221 -16.96 11.97 3.48
CA GLY A 221 -16.48 10.59 3.56
C GLY A 221 -16.21 10.01 2.17
N TRP A 222 -16.08 8.68 2.11
CA TRP A 222 -15.71 7.91 0.93
C TRP A 222 -16.78 6.89 0.54
N LEU A 223 -17.91 6.81 1.23
CA LEU A 223 -19.00 5.91 0.86
C LEU A 223 -19.65 6.41 -0.45
N VAL A 224 -19.42 5.69 -1.55
CA VAL A 224 -20.05 5.98 -2.86
C VAL A 224 -21.14 4.97 -3.20
N SER A 225 -21.30 3.91 -2.41
CA SER A 225 -22.35 2.91 -2.62
C SER A 225 -23.74 3.49 -2.41
N LYS A 226 -24.75 2.86 -2.99
CA LYS A 226 -26.15 3.23 -2.75
C LYS A 226 -26.54 2.93 -1.30
N PRO A 227 -27.43 3.73 -0.68
CA PRO A 227 -27.87 3.50 0.70
C PRO A 227 -28.46 2.10 0.91
N GLY A 228 -27.94 1.35 1.89
CA GLY A 228 -28.44 0.02 2.26
C GLY A 228 -27.84 -1.17 1.49
N ASP A 229 -26.95 -0.93 0.52
CA ASP A 229 -26.42 -1.98 -0.36
C ASP A 229 -25.21 -2.74 0.21
N LEU A 230 -24.66 -2.33 1.36
CA LEU A 230 -23.48 -2.98 1.91
C LEU A 230 -23.80 -4.41 2.39
N VAL A 231 -22.98 -5.38 1.99
CA VAL A 231 -23.03 -6.75 2.53
C VAL A 231 -22.21 -6.86 3.82
N GLU A 232 -22.37 -7.97 4.56
CA GLU A 232 -21.71 -8.16 5.85
C GLU A 232 -20.17 -8.09 5.74
N ARG A 233 -19.61 -8.69 4.69
CA ARG A 233 -18.17 -8.66 4.45
C ARG A 233 -17.64 -7.25 4.16
N GLU A 234 -18.44 -6.38 3.56
CA GLU A 234 -18.08 -4.99 3.32
C GLU A 234 -18.11 -4.18 4.63
N ARG A 235 -19.12 -4.42 5.48
CA ARG A 235 -19.18 -3.83 6.83
C ARG A 235 -17.97 -4.24 7.68
N GLN A 236 -17.67 -5.53 7.74
CA GLN A 236 -16.51 -6.04 8.48
C GLN A 236 -15.19 -5.41 7.98
N TRP A 237 -15.02 -5.30 6.66
CA TRP A 237 -13.83 -4.68 6.08
C TRP A 237 -13.72 -3.19 6.44
N ALA A 238 -14.84 -2.46 6.44
CA ALA A 238 -14.87 -1.07 6.87
C ALA A 238 -14.55 -0.93 8.37
N ASP A 239 -15.12 -1.80 9.22
CA ASP A 239 -14.82 -1.84 10.65
C ASP A 239 -13.33 -2.14 10.90
N GLU A 240 -12.74 -3.08 10.14
CA GLU A 240 -11.31 -3.37 10.16
C GLU A 240 -10.46 -2.15 9.79
N PHE A 241 -10.87 -1.40 8.77
CA PHE A 241 -10.18 -0.17 8.37
C PHE A 241 -10.30 0.93 9.45
N HIS A 242 -11.46 1.08 10.09
CA HIS A 242 -11.71 2.12 11.10
C HIS A 242 -11.01 1.81 12.44
N ARG A 243 -10.96 0.54 12.85
CA ARG A 243 -10.48 0.12 14.18
C ARG A 243 -8.95 0.09 14.34
N ILE A 244 -8.18 0.29 13.27
CA ILE A 244 -6.70 0.30 13.34
C ILE A 244 -6.23 1.44 14.25
N PRO A 245 -5.44 1.14 15.32
CA PRO A 245 -4.91 2.18 16.20
C PRO A 245 -3.86 3.01 15.48
N SER A 246 -3.76 4.29 15.83
CA SER A 246 -2.89 5.25 15.13
C SER A 246 -1.42 4.81 15.08
N TRP A 247 -0.90 4.23 16.17
CA TRP A 247 0.48 3.77 16.21
C TRP A 247 0.78 2.64 15.20
N LEU A 248 -0.20 1.76 14.95
CA LEU A 248 -0.09 0.64 14.01
C LEU A 248 -0.26 1.14 12.57
N ALA A 249 -1.22 2.05 12.33
CA ALA A 249 -1.35 2.73 11.05
C ALA A 249 -0.06 3.46 10.66
N ASP A 250 0.58 4.16 11.60
CA ASP A 250 1.87 4.80 11.38
C ASP A 250 3.00 3.79 11.12
N SER A 251 2.95 2.62 11.76
CA SER A 251 3.88 1.51 11.48
C SER A 251 3.75 1.04 10.02
N TYR A 252 2.51 0.81 9.57
CA TYR A 252 2.21 0.41 8.20
C TYR A 252 2.60 1.50 7.19
N ASN A 253 2.42 2.77 7.54
CA ASN A 253 2.88 3.87 6.69
C ASN A 253 4.42 3.89 6.56
N GLY A 254 5.13 3.59 7.65
CA GLY A 254 6.58 3.40 7.64
C GLY A 254 7.01 2.27 6.69
N ASP A 255 6.27 1.16 6.65
CA ASP A 255 6.52 0.06 5.72
C ASP A 255 6.30 0.47 4.25
N ILE A 256 5.21 1.19 3.96
CA ILE A 256 4.93 1.75 2.62
C ILE A 256 6.09 2.64 2.15
N PHE A 257 6.57 3.55 3.00
CA PHE A 257 7.67 4.45 2.65
C PHE A 257 9.00 3.72 2.52
N ALA A 258 9.26 2.70 3.34
CA ALA A 258 10.45 1.87 3.20
C ALA A 258 10.46 1.15 1.85
N VAL A 259 9.31 0.62 1.41
CA VAL A 259 9.15 0.02 0.08
C VAL A 259 9.35 1.07 -1.03
N ASN A 260 8.74 2.25 -0.94
CA ASN A 260 8.92 3.30 -1.94
C ASN A 260 10.39 3.74 -2.06
N LYS A 261 11.09 3.84 -0.92
CA LYS A 261 12.51 4.17 -0.88
C LYS A 261 13.36 3.08 -1.55
N ALA A 262 13.05 1.81 -1.32
CA ALA A 262 13.70 0.71 -2.04
C ALA A 262 13.39 0.77 -3.55
N ALA A 263 12.14 1.08 -3.91
CA ALA A 263 11.69 1.18 -5.29
C ALA A 263 12.39 2.31 -6.06
N GLN A 264 12.78 3.40 -5.39
CA GLN A 264 13.55 4.49 -6.00
C GLN A 264 14.78 3.96 -6.74
N ALA A 265 15.60 3.15 -6.06
CA ALA A 265 16.84 2.62 -6.64
C ALA A 265 16.54 1.71 -7.84
N ARG A 266 15.40 1.02 -7.85
CA ARG A 266 14.99 0.12 -8.94
C ARG A 266 14.44 0.87 -10.13
N TRP A 267 13.63 1.90 -9.89
CA TRP A 267 13.19 2.79 -10.94
C TRP A 267 14.37 3.51 -11.58
N THR A 268 15.33 4.00 -10.80
CA THR A 268 16.56 4.58 -11.35
C THR A 268 17.32 3.59 -12.21
N GLY A 269 17.55 2.37 -11.72
CA GLY A 269 18.21 1.32 -12.52
C GLY A 269 17.46 1.00 -13.81
N LEU A 270 16.12 0.95 -13.77
CA LEU A 270 15.30 0.67 -14.95
C LEU A 270 15.29 1.84 -15.96
N ILE A 271 15.30 3.09 -15.48
CA ILE A 271 15.46 4.28 -16.33
C ILE A 271 16.82 4.24 -17.06
N GLU A 272 17.87 3.80 -16.37
CA GLU A 272 19.22 3.71 -16.93
C GLU A 272 19.35 2.55 -17.93
N SER A 273 18.76 1.38 -17.64
CA SER A 273 18.86 0.21 -18.49
C SER A 273 17.92 0.24 -19.70
N ASP A 274 16.75 0.86 -19.56
CA ASP A 274 15.66 0.86 -20.54
C ASP A 274 15.15 2.28 -20.83
N PRO A 275 16.02 3.20 -21.29
CA PRO A 275 15.67 4.61 -21.44
C PRO A 275 14.50 4.85 -22.41
N GLU A 276 14.27 3.94 -23.37
CA GLU A 276 13.11 3.98 -24.25
C GLU A 276 11.77 3.93 -23.52
N LEU A 277 11.68 3.25 -22.36
CA LEU A 277 10.46 3.25 -21.53
C LEU A 277 10.25 4.58 -20.80
N PHE A 278 11.24 5.48 -20.80
CA PHE A 278 11.26 6.71 -20.02
C PHE A 278 11.68 7.92 -20.86
N ASP A 279 11.07 8.05 -22.04
CA ASP A 279 11.26 9.18 -22.93
C ASP A 279 9.96 9.99 -23.17
N ASP A 280 10.04 10.97 -24.07
CA ASP A 280 8.89 11.79 -24.46
C ASP A 280 7.72 10.98 -25.04
N THR A 281 7.99 9.82 -25.65
CA THR A 281 6.95 8.98 -26.26
C THR A 281 6.06 8.32 -25.21
N THR A 282 6.61 8.02 -24.03
CA THR A 282 5.85 7.52 -22.86
C THR A 282 5.36 8.64 -21.94
N GLY A 283 5.58 9.91 -22.31
CA GLY A 283 5.23 11.06 -21.49
C GLY A 283 6.05 11.14 -20.20
N TYR A 284 7.27 10.59 -20.19
CA TYR A 284 8.14 10.62 -19.02
C TYR A 284 8.50 12.05 -18.64
N ARG A 285 8.26 12.43 -17.38
CA ARG A 285 8.64 13.75 -16.84
C ARG A 285 9.29 13.57 -15.50
N GLN A 286 10.51 14.08 -15.35
CA GLN A 286 11.23 14.06 -14.10
C GLN A 286 10.75 15.19 -13.17
N GLY A 287 10.70 14.89 -11.87
CA GLY A 287 10.31 15.83 -10.83
C GLY A 287 8.81 16.02 -10.72
N ILE A 288 8.35 16.26 -9.49
CA ILE A 288 6.95 16.55 -9.18
C ILE A 288 6.90 17.75 -8.23
N LEU A 289 5.99 18.68 -8.50
CA LEU A 289 5.72 19.79 -7.61
C LEU A 289 4.46 19.49 -6.79
N ARG A 290 4.61 19.43 -5.46
CA ARG A 290 3.48 19.35 -4.53
C ARG A 290 3.05 20.76 -4.14
N LEU A 291 1.78 21.10 -4.29
CA LEU A 291 1.20 22.41 -3.99
C LEU A 291 0.23 22.31 -2.83
N TYR A 292 0.18 23.33 -1.98
CA TYR A 292 -0.63 23.35 -0.77
C TYR A 292 -1.46 24.63 -0.68
N ALA A 293 -2.68 24.51 -0.17
CA ALA A 293 -3.61 25.62 0.03
C ALA A 293 -3.70 26.10 1.50
N GLU A 294 -3.27 25.27 2.46
CA GLU A 294 -3.34 25.57 3.90
C GLU A 294 -1.94 25.54 4.54
N MET A 295 -1.62 26.55 5.36
CA MET A 295 -0.25 26.76 5.88
C MET A 295 0.19 25.69 6.88
N ASP A 296 -0.68 25.31 7.81
CA ASP A 296 -0.35 24.28 8.80
C ASP A 296 -0.14 22.93 8.11
N TYR A 297 -1.00 22.60 7.14
CA TYR A 297 -0.89 21.37 6.36
C TYR A 297 0.38 21.34 5.52
N PHE A 298 0.75 22.48 4.92
CA PHE A 298 2.03 22.65 4.23
C PHE A 298 3.22 22.40 5.17
N GLY A 299 3.21 23.00 6.38
CA GLY A 299 4.25 22.79 7.39
C GLY A 299 4.41 21.32 7.79
N TRP A 300 3.30 20.62 7.99
CA TRP A 300 3.31 19.19 8.29
C TRP A 300 3.84 18.34 7.12
N HIS A 301 3.44 18.66 5.88
CA HIS A 301 3.96 17.98 4.70
C HIS A 301 5.44 18.23 4.46
N ILE A 302 5.97 19.41 4.81
CA ILE A 302 7.43 19.65 4.83
C ILE A 302 8.08 18.66 5.81
N ALA A 303 7.61 18.59 7.06
CA ALA A 303 8.16 17.68 8.05
C ALA A 303 8.06 16.20 7.62
N ARG A 304 6.95 15.81 6.99
CA ARG A 304 6.72 14.46 6.45
C ARG A 304 7.68 14.12 5.30
N ASN A 305 7.77 14.97 4.27
CA ASN A 305 8.64 14.73 3.13
C ASN A 305 10.13 14.78 3.52
N ASN A 306 10.50 15.63 4.49
CA ASN A 306 11.87 15.70 4.99
C ASN A 306 12.31 14.41 5.70
N ARG A 307 11.42 13.80 6.49
CA ARG A 307 11.69 12.52 7.20
C ARG A 307 12.08 11.37 6.28
N VAL A 308 11.54 11.34 5.06
CA VAL A 308 11.86 10.30 4.07
C VAL A 308 12.93 10.74 3.05
N GLY A 309 13.45 11.97 3.17
CA GLY A 309 14.44 12.53 2.24
C GLY A 309 13.88 12.85 0.86
N ALA A 310 12.58 13.14 0.74
CA ALA A 310 11.92 13.40 -0.55
C ALA A 310 12.13 14.83 -1.08
N ILE A 311 12.42 15.80 -0.21
CA ILE A 311 12.46 17.22 -0.58
C ILE A 311 13.73 17.54 -1.38
N GLN A 312 13.53 18.11 -2.57
CA GLN A 312 14.60 18.78 -3.33
C GLN A 312 14.62 20.28 -3.04
N GLN A 313 13.44 20.90 -2.97
CA GLN A 313 13.32 22.34 -2.73
C GLN A 313 11.95 22.66 -2.10
N VAL A 314 11.94 23.51 -1.08
CA VAL A 314 10.71 24.15 -0.58
C VAL A 314 10.57 25.52 -1.23
N LEU A 315 9.37 25.84 -1.73
CA LEU A 315 9.06 27.06 -2.47
C LEU A 315 8.04 27.91 -1.72
N THR A 316 8.32 29.20 -1.66
CA THR A 316 7.34 30.24 -1.27
C THR A 316 6.33 30.47 -2.41
N PRO A 317 5.15 31.05 -2.14
CA PRO A 317 4.21 31.45 -3.18
C PRO A 317 4.81 32.35 -4.26
N GLY A 318 5.72 33.25 -3.86
CA GLY A 318 6.43 34.14 -4.78
C GLY A 318 7.33 33.37 -5.75
N GLN A 319 8.02 32.34 -5.26
CA GLN A 319 8.83 31.44 -6.09
C GLN A 319 7.96 30.57 -6.99
N VAL A 320 6.85 30.01 -6.48
CA VAL A 320 5.90 29.24 -7.31
C VAL A 320 5.40 30.11 -8.48
N ARG A 321 4.98 31.35 -8.21
CA ARG A 321 4.50 32.29 -9.23
C ARG A 321 5.56 32.64 -10.28
N ALA A 322 6.82 32.72 -9.88
CA ALA A 322 7.94 33.04 -10.75
C ALA A 322 8.35 31.84 -11.62
N ASP A 323 8.55 30.68 -10.98
CA ASP A 323 9.05 29.44 -11.59
C ASP A 323 7.99 28.71 -12.42
N TYR A 324 6.70 28.86 -12.08
CA TYR A 324 5.59 28.14 -12.71
C TYR A 324 4.53 29.10 -13.26
N PRO A 325 4.72 29.67 -14.46
CA PRO A 325 3.82 30.64 -15.05
C PRO A 325 2.35 30.18 -15.17
N ALA A 326 2.11 28.89 -15.38
CA ALA A 326 0.78 28.27 -15.41
C ALA A 326 -0.03 28.46 -14.12
N LEU A 327 0.64 28.66 -12.98
CA LEU A 327 0.05 28.76 -11.65
C LEU A 327 -0.07 30.22 -11.16
N ARG A 328 0.23 31.21 -12.01
CA ARG A 328 0.21 32.64 -11.64
C ARG A 328 -1.15 33.09 -11.13
N ASP A 329 -2.22 32.67 -11.79
CA ASP A 329 -3.59 33.06 -11.44
C ASP A 329 -3.95 32.50 -10.03
N ALA A 330 -3.61 31.24 -9.75
CA ALA A 330 -3.80 30.62 -8.44
C ALA A 330 -2.96 31.27 -7.33
N CYS A 331 -1.70 31.65 -7.64
CA CYS A 331 -0.86 32.39 -6.70
C CYS A 331 -1.40 33.79 -6.41
N ALA A 332 -1.89 34.50 -7.44
CA ALA A 332 -2.47 35.84 -7.29
C ALA A 332 -3.77 35.82 -6.49
N ALA A 333 -4.54 34.74 -6.59
CA ALA A 333 -5.75 34.51 -5.80
C ALA A 333 -5.48 34.10 -4.34
N GLY A 334 -4.22 33.86 -3.96
CA GLY A 334 -3.87 33.38 -2.61
C GLY A 334 -4.22 31.92 -2.37
N THR A 335 -4.52 31.15 -3.42
CA THR A 335 -4.86 29.72 -3.33
C THR A 335 -3.65 28.85 -2.97
N ILE A 336 -2.43 29.31 -3.27
CA ILE A 336 -1.20 28.57 -3.03
C ILE A 336 -0.42 29.24 -1.90
N VAL A 337 -0.25 28.53 -0.79
CA VAL A 337 0.55 28.98 0.37
C VAL A 337 2.01 28.54 0.28
N GLY A 338 2.33 27.59 -0.60
CA GLY A 338 3.67 27.15 -0.88
C GLY A 338 3.71 25.88 -1.72
N GLY A 339 4.92 25.43 -2.04
CA GLY A 339 5.13 24.18 -2.78
C GLY A 339 6.39 23.43 -2.36
N ILE A 340 6.46 22.15 -2.69
CA ILE A 340 7.62 21.27 -2.46
C ILE A 340 7.96 20.60 -3.78
N LYS A 341 9.15 20.85 -4.32
CA LYS A 341 9.72 20.01 -5.39
C LYS A 341 10.25 18.74 -4.72
N VAL A 342 9.75 17.59 -5.15
CA VAL A 342 10.12 16.29 -4.59
C VAL A 342 10.79 15.39 -5.61
N VAL A 343 11.61 14.46 -5.12
CA VAL A 343 12.12 13.37 -5.93
C VAL A 343 10.97 12.51 -6.44
N GLY A 344 10.93 12.30 -7.74
CA GLY A 344 9.89 11.53 -8.39
C GLY A 344 9.87 11.73 -9.90
N PHE A 345 8.91 11.08 -10.55
CA PHE A 345 8.65 11.23 -11.98
C PHE A 345 7.20 10.82 -12.29
N THR A 346 6.73 11.22 -13.47
CA THR A 346 5.45 10.75 -14.03
C THR A 346 5.63 10.11 -15.39
N VAL A 347 4.71 9.23 -15.77
CA VAL A 347 4.57 8.67 -17.12
C VAL A 347 3.11 8.69 -17.55
N ASN A 348 2.87 8.74 -18.87
CA ASN A 348 1.57 8.39 -19.46
C ASN A 348 1.45 6.87 -19.48
N ILE A 349 0.78 6.33 -18.47
CA ILE A 349 0.72 4.90 -18.19
C ILE A 349 0.20 4.07 -19.36
N HIS A 350 -0.72 4.58 -20.19
CA HIS A 350 -1.24 3.87 -21.35
C HIS A 350 -0.15 3.64 -22.39
N LYS A 351 0.66 4.67 -22.67
CA LYS A 351 1.79 4.59 -23.60
C LYS A 351 2.92 3.74 -23.01
N PHE A 352 3.23 3.94 -21.73
CA PHE A 352 4.21 3.16 -20.99
C PHE A 352 3.91 1.66 -21.04
N VAL A 353 2.68 1.24 -20.72
CA VAL A 353 2.34 -0.19 -20.74
C VAL A 353 2.25 -0.76 -22.16
N SER A 354 1.84 0.04 -23.15
CA SER A 354 1.87 -0.38 -24.55
C SER A 354 3.29 -0.76 -24.97
N GLN A 355 4.26 0.09 -24.63
CA GLN A 355 5.66 -0.14 -24.96
C GLN A 355 6.27 -1.27 -24.15
N LEU A 356 5.94 -1.35 -22.85
CA LEU A 356 6.40 -2.44 -21.99
C LEU A 356 5.86 -3.81 -22.46
N VAL A 357 4.60 -3.91 -22.89
CA VAL A 357 4.07 -5.17 -23.45
C VAL A 357 4.82 -5.57 -24.71
N THR A 358 5.08 -4.63 -25.62
CA THR A 358 5.88 -4.91 -26.83
C THR A 358 7.31 -5.35 -26.48
N MET A 359 7.96 -4.71 -25.51
CA MET A 359 9.27 -5.12 -25.02
C MET A 359 9.25 -6.54 -24.46
N LEU A 360 8.26 -6.87 -23.63
CA LEU A 360 8.12 -8.21 -23.03
C LEU A 360 7.89 -9.30 -24.07
N GLU A 361 7.09 -9.03 -25.11
CA GLU A 361 6.91 -9.96 -26.23
C GLU A 361 8.23 -10.23 -26.96
N LEU A 362 9.05 -9.20 -27.18
CA LEU A 362 10.39 -9.34 -27.78
C LEU A 362 11.36 -10.11 -26.87
N GLU A 363 11.20 -10.00 -25.55
CA GLU A 363 11.94 -10.79 -24.55
C GLU A 363 11.39 -12.22 -24.37
N GLY A 364 10.36 -12.60 -25.12
CA GLY A 364 9.83 -13.97 -25.17
C GLY A 364 8.67 -14.27 -24.21
N VAL A 365 8.11 -13.26 -23.55
CA VAL A 365 6.90 -13.42 -22.74
C VAL A 365 5.69 -13.71 -23.64
N GLN A 366 4.91 -14.72 -23.29
CA GLN A 366 3.69 -15.07 -24.01
C GLN A 366 2.46 -14.45 -23.34
N PHE A 367 1.65 -13.72 -24.12
CA PHE A 367 0.44 -13.07 -23.61
C PHE A 367 -0.83 -13.74 -24.11
N HIS A 368 -1.77 -13.94 -23.20
CA HIS A 368 -3.13 -14.40 -23.44
C HIS A 368 -4.11 -13.37 -22.90
N TRP A 369 -4.50 -12.44 -23.76
CA TRP A 369 -5.55 -11.44 -23.49
C TRP A 369 -6.94 -12.01 -23.73
N ASP A 370 -7.97 -11.36 -23.17
CA ASP A 370 -9.36 -11.84 -23.26
C ASP A 370 -9.51 -13.31 -22.76
N ALA A 371 -8.62 -13.74 -21.85
CA ALA A 371 -8.48 -15.12 -21.38
C ALA A 371 -8.57 -15.17 -19.84
N PRO A 372 -9.80 -15.15 -19.27
CA PRO A 372 -9.97 -15.17 -17.83
C PRO A 372 -9.45 -16.49 -17.23
N VAL A 373 -8.77 -16.36 -16.09
CA VAL A 373 -8.46 -17.46 -15.18
C VAL A 373 -9.58 -17.56 -14.16
N THR A 374 -10.22 -18.73 -14.06
CA THR A 374 -11.46 -18.93 -13.30
C THR A 374 -11.26 -19.69 -11.99
N GLY A 375 -10.11 -20.34 -11.79
CA GLY A 375 -9.89 -21.12 -10.58
C GLY A 375 -8.47 -21.62 -10.39
N ILE A 376 -8.21 -22.12 -9.18
CA ILE A 376 -6.97 -22.77 -8.78
C ILE A 376 -7.29 -24.24 -8.48
N HIS A 377 -6.65 -25.17 -9.18
CA HIS A 377 -6.75 -26.59 -8.87
C HIS A 377 -5.82 -26.94 -7.72
N ARG A 378 -6.36 -27.67 -6.74
CA ARG A 378 -5.64 -28.11 -5.55
C ARG A 378 -5.79 -29.62 -5.35
N THR A 379 -4.81 -30.22 -4.69
CA THR A 379 -4.89 -31.58 -4.17
C THR A 379 -5.92 -31.67 -3.03
N GLU A 380 -6.29 -32.89 -2.64
CA GLU A 380 -7.04 -33.13 -1.39
C GLU A 380 -6.31 -32.57 -0.14
N SER A 381 -4.97 -32.53 -0.18
CA SER A 381 -4.14 -31.92 0.86
C SER A 381 -3.97 -30.39 0.74
N GLY A 382 -4.69 -29.74 -0.19
CA GLY A 382 -4.70 -28.29 -0.38
C GLY A 382 -3.54 -27.68 -1.19
N ILE A 383 -2.62 -28.52 -1.69
CA ILE A 383 -1.43 -28.10 -2.44
C ILE A 383 -1.85 -27.65 -3.85
N VAL A 384 -1.28 -26.56 -4.36
CA VAL A 384 -1.60 -26.02 -5.69
C VAL A 384 -1.01 -26.90 -6.80
N GLU A 385 -1.81 -27.28 -7.78
CA GLU A 385 -1.38 -28.12 -8.91
C GLU A 385 -1.43 -27.41 -10.27
N ALA A 386 -2.45 -26.60 -10.48
CA ALA A 386 -2.72 -25.96 -11.77
C ALA A 386 -3.63 -24.74 -11.59
N ILE A 387 -3.76 -23.94 -12.63
CA ILE A 387 -4.83 -22.94 -12.74
C ILE A 387 -5.78 -23.32 -13.88
N GLU A 388 -7.05 -22.93 -13.74
CA GLU A 388 -8.07 -23.12 -14.76
C GLU A 388 -8.24 -21.84 -15.57
N THR A 389 -8.19 -21.96 -16.89
CA THR A 389 -8.43 -20.86 -17.83
C THR A 389 -9.57 -21.22 -18.76
N SER A 390 -10.13 -20.22 -19.44
CA SER A 390 -11.10 -20.45 -20.53
C SER A 390 -10.55 -21.31 -21.68
N LEU A 391 -9.23 -21.47 -21.78
CA LEU A 391 -8.53 -22.27 -22.79
C LEU A 391 -8.13 -23.67 -22.29
N GLY A 392 -8.43 -24.00 -21.04
CA GLY A 392 -8.07 -25.26 -20.39
C GLY A 392 -7.17 -25.10 -19.18
N VAL A 393 -6.68 -26.24 -18.66
CA VAL A 393 -5.87 -26.31 -17.44
C VAL A 393 -4.41 -26.02 -17.74
N VAL A 394 -3.83 -25.04 -17.04
CA VAL A 394 -2.43 -24.60 -17.22
C VAL A 394 -1.57 -25.01 -16.03
N ARG A 395 -0.46 -25.69 -16.32
CA ARG A 395 0.53 -26.15 -15.33
C ARG A 395 1.84 -25.39 -15.48
N SER A 396 2.39 -24.95 -14.37
CA SER A 396 3.69 -24.27 -14.26
C SER A 396 4.31 -24.58 -12.90
N GLN A 397 5.62 -24.41 -12.80
CA GLN A 397 6.33 -24.54 -11.52
C GLN A 397 5.87 -23.46 -10.55
N HIS A 398 5.73 -22.22 -11.04
CA HIS A 398 5.35 -21.06 -10.25
C HIS A 398 4.12 -20.34 -10.82
N TYR A 399 3.40 -19.65 -9.94
CA TYR A 399 2.24 -18.82 -10.27
C TYR A 399 2.34 -17.48 -9.55
N VAL A 400 1.93 -16.38 -10.19
CA VAL A 400 1.74 -15.09 -9.53
C VAL A 400 0.38 -14.52 -9.89
N LEU A 401 -0.48 -14.37 -8.89
CA LEU A 401 -1.84 -13.85 -9.04
C LEU A 401 -1.89 -12.40 -8.59
N SER A 402 -2.28 -11.49 -9.49
CA SER A 402 -2.55 -10.08 -9.20
C SER A 402 -3.93 -9.68 -9.75
N PRO A 403 -5.03 -10.12 -9.12
CA PRO A 403 -6.38 -10.11 -9.70
C PRO A 403 -7.04 -8.72 -9.82
N GLY A 404 -6.40 -7.66 -9.30
CA GLY A 404 -7.01 -6.33 -9.22
C GLY A 404 -8.11 -6.26 -8.15
N ALA A 405 -9.04 -5.31 -8.29
CA ALA A 405 -10.05 -5.02 -7.24
C ALA A 405 -11.21 -6.03 -7.18
N TYR A 406 -11.47 -6.76 -8.28
CA TYR A 406 -12.67 -7.59 -8.44
C TYR A 406 -12.34 -8.96 -9.02
N GLY A 407 -11.33 -9.63 -8.46
CA GLY A 407 -11.00 -11.03 -8.77
C GLY A 407 -10.83 -11.85 -7.50
N ASP A 408 -11.66 -11.56 -6.49
CA ASP A 408 -11.62 -12.20 -5.19
C ASP A 408 -11.96 -13.70 -5.26
N GLU A 409 -12.89 -14.09 -6.14
CA GLU A 409 -13.27 -15.50 -6.35
C GLU A 409 -12.07 -16.38 -6.74
N LEU A 410 -11.14 -15.86 -7.56
CA LEU A 410 -9.91 -16.56 -7.93
C LEU A 410 -9.02 -16.87 -6.71
N LEU A 411 -9.13 -16.06 -5.66
CA LEU A 411 -8.33 -16.19 -4.45
C LEU A 411 -8.92 -17.18 -3.44
N GLN A 412 -10.05 -17.83 -3.73
CA GLN A 412 -10.66 -18.79 -2.82
C GLN A 412 -9.66 -19.87 -2.36
N GLY A 413 -9.64 -20.12 -1.04
CA GLY A 413 -8.71 -21.05 -0.39
C GLY A 413 -7.29 -20.48 -0.16
N THR A 414 -7.04 -19.21 -0.47
CA THR A 414 -5.84 -18.47 -0.06
C THR A 414 -6.14 -17.62 1.19
N ALA A 415 -5.12 -17.20 1.92
CA ALA A 415 -5.26 -16.24 3.03
C ALA A 415 -5.61 -14.82 2.56
N SER A 416 -5.37 -14.50 1.28
CA SER A 416 -5.67 -13.21 0.66
C SER A 416 -7.14 -13.07 0.23
N HIS A 417 -7.92 -14.16 0.25
CA HIS A 417 -9.35 -14.13 -0.07
C HIS A 417 -10.11 -13.20 0.87
N GLY A 418 -10.80 -12.21 0.33
CA GLY A 418 -11.61 -11.23 1.05
C GLY A 418 -10.90 -10.01 1.55
N GLN A 419 -9.62 -9.88 1.28
CA GLN A 419 -8.84 -8.77 1.79
C GLN A 419 -8.89 -7.53 0.89
N ILE A 420 -9.20 -7.71 -0.39
CA ILE A 420 -9.12 -6.66 -1.41
C ILE A 420 -10.53 -6.17 -1.77
N GLN A 421 -10.74 -4.85 -1.70
CA GLN A 421 -11.96 -4.19 -2.16
C GLN A 421 -11.65 -3.01 -3.08
N GLY A 422 -12.66 -2.51 -3.79
CA GLY A 422 -12.53 -1.43 -4.76
C GLY A 422 -12.61 -0.03 -4.14
N MET A 423 -11.65 0.82 -4.50
CA MET A 423 -11.66 2.25 -4.21
C MET A 423 -11.58 3.06 -5.52
N LEU A 424 -12.69 3.66 -5.90
CA LEU A 424 -12.83 4.50 -7.09
C LEU A 424 -12.12 5.84 -6.93
N GLY A 425 -11.52 6.32 -8.02
CA GLY A 425 -11.18 7.74 -8.23
C GLY A 425 -11.69 8.21 -9.59
N VAL A 426 -11.83 9.52 -9.74
CA VAL A 426 -12.35 10.17 -10.97
C VAL A 426 -11.24 10.90 -11.70
N TRP A 427 -11.44 11.07 -13.01
CA TRP A 427 -10.50 11.73 -13.90
C TRP A 427 -11.21 12.70 -14.84
N LEU A 428 -10.58 13.84 -15.05
CA LEU A 428 -10.92 14.83 -16.06
C LEU A 428 -9.68 15.15 -16.91
N THR A 429 -9.89 15.48 -18.17
CA THR A 429 -8.82 15.95 -19.06
C THR A 429 -9.14 17.34 -19.56
N VAL A 430 -8.19 18.27 -19.38
CA VAL A 430 -8.28 19.65 -19.90
C VAL A 430 -7.07 19.94 -20.79
N PRO A 431 -7.15 20.85 -21.76
CA PRO A 431 -6.00 21.20 -22.59
C PRO A 431 -4.93 21.92 -21.76
N ASN A 432 -3.65 21.64 -22.04
CA ASN A 432 -2.53 22.38 -21.46
C ASN A 432 -2.22 23.60 -22.35
N ILE A 433 -2.77 24.76 -21.97
CA ILE A 433 -2.73 26.00 -22.77
C ILE A 433 -1.78 27.04 -22.18
N GLU A 434 -1.45 28.07 -22.95
CA GLU A 434 -0.47 29.08 -22.55
C GLU A 434 -0.93 29.98 -21.38
N PRO A 435 -0.06 30.28 -20.40
CA PRO A 435 1.24 29.65 -20.20
C PRO A 435 1.10 28.20 -19.73
N ARG A 436 1.80 27.27 -20.41
CA ARG A 436 1.68 25.84 -20.16
C ARG A 436 2.30 25.40 -18.84
N LEU A 437 1.76 24.34 -18.26
CA LEU A 437 2.39 23.64 -17.15
C LEU A 437 3.52 22.76 -17.71
N GLU A 438 4.71 22.84 -17.09
CA GLU A 438 5.93 22.14 -17.53
C GLU A 438 6.37 21.01 -16.61
N ASN A 439 5.85 20.95 -15.38
CA ASN A 439 6.02 19.82 -14.47
C ASN A 439 4.66 19.32 -13.99
N SER A 440 4.51 18.00 -13.91
CA SER A 440 3.38 17.38 -13.22
C SER A 440 3.29 17.89 -11.78
N VAL A 441 2.07 18.11 -11.31
CA VAL A 441 1.82 18.62 -9.96
C VAL A 441 0.88 17.71 -9.17
N LYS A 442 1.04 17.71 -7.84
CA LYS A 442 0.06 17.16 -6.90
C LYS A 442 -0.45 18.30 -6.04
N ILE A 443 -1.75 18.53 -6.05
CA ILE A 443 -2.41 19.61 -5.32
C ILE A 443 -3.06 19.03 -4.06
N ALA A 444 -2.74 19.59 -2.91
CA ALA A 444 -3.30 19.23 -1.61
C ALA A 444 -4.18 20.39 -1.08
N ARG A 445 -5.44 20.07 -0.77
CA ARG A 445 -6.46 20.99 -0.25
C ARG A 445 -7.15 20.36 0.94
N GLU A 446 -6.67 20.65 2.14
CA GLU A 446 -7.10 19.97 3.35
C GLU A 446 -8.63 20.02 3.55
N GLY A 447 -9.26 18.86 3.77
CA GLY A 447 -10.69 18.77 4.05
C GLY A 447 -11.61 18.96 2.83
N HIS A 448 -11.05 19.19 1.65
CA HIS A 448 -11.77 19.21 0.39
C HIS A 448 -12.17 17.78 -0.04
N ARG A 449 -13.31 17.62 -0.75
CA ARG A 449 -13.79 16.29 -1.19
C ARG A 449 -12.85 15.61 -2.20
N ALA A 450 -12.06 16.41 -2.91
CA ALA A 450 -11.00 16.01 -3.84
C ALA A 450 -9.63 16.47 -3.28
N GLU A 451 -9.39 16.23 -1.98
CA GLU A 451 -8.26 16.75 -1.20
C GLU A 451 -6.91 16.61 -1.90
N GLU A 452 -6.64 15.45 -2.51
CA GLU A 452 -5.41 15.19 -3.24
C GLU A 452 -5.67 15.02 -4.74
N THR A 453 -5.26 16.00 -5.55
CA THR A 453 -5.43 15.97 -7.01
C THR A 453 -4.08 15.84 -7.72
N ASN A 454 -3.91 14.76 -8.46
CA ASN A 454 -2.76 14.56 -9.34
C ASN A 454 -3.04 15.19 -10.71
N VAL A 455 -2.13 16.01 -11.21
CA VAL A 455 -2.19 16.64 -12.53
C VAL A 455 -0.96 16.22 -13.31
N THR A 456 -1.16 15.33 -14.27
CA THR A 456 -0.08 14.74 -15.08
C THR A 456 -0.06 15.38 -16.46
N LEU A 457 1.14 15.72 -16.92
CA LEU A 457 1.34 16.18 -18.29
C LEU A 457 1.13 15.00 -19.26
N ALA A 458 0.35 15.22 -20.31
CA ALA A 458 0.06 14.20 -21.30
C ALA A 458 -0.10 14.83 -22.69
N THR A 459 -0.38 13.98 -23.66
CA THR A 459 -0.89 14.41 -24.97
C THR A 459 -2.18 13.66 -25.30
N ASP A 460 -3.04 14.29 -26.08
CA ASP A 460 -4.16 13.59 -26.70
C ASP A 460 -3.71 12.68 -27.86
N GLU A 461 -4.68 12.06 -28.54
CA GLU A 461 -4.47 11.17 -29.69
C GLU A 461 -3.86 11.88 -30.92
N PHE A 462 -3.95 13.21 -30.98
CA PHE A 462 -3.37 14.03 -32.05
C PHE A 462 -2.02 14.64 -31.64
N GLY A 463 -1.52 14.33 -30.44
CA GLY A 463 -0.28 14.85 -29.90
C GLY A 463 -0.40 16.26 -29.30
N ALA A 464 -1.59 16.82 -29.17
CA ALA A 464 -1.78 18.12 -28.51
C ALA A 464 -1.61 17.98 -26.99
N PRO A 465 -1.00 18.96 -26.31
CA PRO A 465 -0.67 18.84 -24.90
C PRO A 465 -1.92 18.98 -24.03
N THR A 466 -2.06 18.06 -23.06
CA THR A 466 -3.20 17.99 -22.14
C THR A 466 -2.73 17.83 -20.69
N LEU A 467 -3.64 18.13 -19.77
CA LEU A 467 -3.51 17.87 -18.35
C LEU A 467 -4.51 16.77 -17.97
N VAL A 468 -3.98 15.61 -17.58
CA VAL A 468 -4.79 14.51 -17.05
C VAL A 468 -4.86 14.65 -15.54
N CYS A 469 -6.06 14.93 -15.04
CA CYS A 469 -6.29 15.31 -13.65
C CYS A 469 -7.08 14.20 -12.96
N GLY A 470 -6.51 13.59 -11.93
CA GLY A 470 -7.13 12.48 -11.18
C GLY A 470 -7.23 12.80 -9.69
N SER A 471 -8.38 12.50 -9.08
CA SER A 471 -8.60 12.76 -7.66
C SER A 471 -9.70 11.87 -7.06
N GLY A 472 -9.85 11.99 -5.74
CA GLY A 472 -10.99 11.49 -4.99
C GLY A 472 -10.88 10.05 -4.53
N TYR A 473 -11.76 9.68 -3.61
CA TYR A 473 -11.89 8.35 -3.05
C TYR A 473 -13.38 8.02 -2.92
N GLY A 474 -13.82 6.95 -3.58
CA GLY A 474 -15.17 6.41 -3.45
C GLY A 474 -15.13 4.90 -3.31
N TRP A 475 -15.43 4.38 -2.13
CA TRP A 475 -15.39 2.98 -1.80
C TRP A 475 -16.57 2.23 -2.41
N THR A 476 -16.28 1.35 -3.38
CA THR A 476 -17.28 0.56 -4.10
C THR A 476 -17.49 -0.83 -3.50
N GLY A 477 -16.71 -1.18 -2.47
CA GLY A 477 -16.71 -2.51 -1.88
C GLY A 477 -16.33 -3.60 -2.89
N LEU A 478 -17.10 -4.68 -2.90
CA LEU A 478 -16.89 -5.87 -3.74
C LEU A 478 -17.52 -5.76 -5.13
N ASN A 479 -18.40 -4.77 -5.35
CA ASN A 479 -19.18 -4.65 -6.58
C ASN A 479 -18.78 -3.39 -7.38
N PRO A 480 -18.22 -3.52 -8.61
CA PRO A 480 -17.87 -2.38 -9.46
C PRO A 480 -19.04 -1.49 -9.87
N HIS A 481 -20.27 -2.00 -9.76
CA HIS A 481 -21.49 -1.31 -10.15
C HIS A 481 -22.25 -0.72 -8.96
N ASN A 482 -21.77 -0.91 -7.73
CA ASN A 482 -22.36 -0.31 -6.53
C ASN A 482 -21.88 1.14 -6.37
N ILE A 483 -22.36 2.00 -7.27
CA ILE A 483 -22.02 3.43 -7.32
C ILE A 483 -23.32 4.23 -7.38
N ASP A 484 -23.52 5.11 -6.40
CA ASP A 484 -24.53 6.16 -6.45
C ASP A 484 -24.06 7.26 -7.41
N SER A 485 -24.84 7.51 -8.46
CA SER A 485 -24.50 8.51 -9.48
C SER A 485 -24.42 9.92 -8.92
N THR A 486 -25.21 10.24 -7.89
CA THR A 486 -25.23 11.55 -7.24
C THR A 486 -23.92 11.80 -6.49
N GLU A 487 -23.46 10.80 -5.73
CA GLU A 487 -22.18 10.89 -5.02
C GLU A 487 -20.99 10.90 -5.99
N LEU A 488 -21.10 10.17 -7.11
CA LEU A 488 -20.13 10.24 -8.19
C LEU A 488 -20.06 11.64 -8.82
N ASP A 489 -21.21 12.27 -9.11
CA ASP A 489 -21.27 13.63 -9.64
C ASP A 489 -20.64 14.63 -8.67
N VAL A 490 -20.90 14.51 -7.35
CA VAL A 490 -20.24 15.34 -6.32
C VAL A 490 -18.72 15.23 -6.36
N LEU A 491 -18.17 14.04 -6.63
CA LEU A 491 -16.73 13.83 -6.74
C LEU A 491 -16.14 14.49 -7.99
N PHE A 492 -16.86 14.45 -9.11
CA PHE A 492 -16.47 15.17 -10.33
C PHE A 492 -16.55 16.69 -10.16
N ASP A 493 -17.61 17.19 -9.51
CA ASP A 493 -17.76 18.61 -9.18
C ASP A 493 -16.61 19.09 -8.29
N ALA A 494 -16.16 18.26 -7.33
CA ALA A 494 -15.02 18.55 -6.49
C ALA A 494 -13.71 18.63 -7.32
N LEU A 495 -13.47 17.71 -8.24
CA LEU A 495 -12.30 17.78 -9.12
C LEU A 495 -12.35 19.03 -10.02
N GLU A 496 -13.52 19.35 -10.57
CA GLU A 496 -13.73 20.55 -11.38
C GLU A 496 -13.52 21.84 -10.56
N ASP A 497 -13.93 21.87 -9.29
CA ASP A 497 -13.63 22.95 -8.37
C ASP A 497 -12.12 23.18 -8.21
N THR A 498 -11.32 22.12 -8.11
CA THR A 498 -9.85 22.22 -8.10
C THR A 498 -9.32 22.78 -9.43
N LEU A 499 -9.81 22.30 -10.57
CA LEU A 499 -9.41 22.84 -11.89
C LEU A 499 -9.77 24.32 -12.05
N ARG A 500 -10.93 24.73 -11.54
CA ARG A 500 -11.37 26.13 -11.56
C ARG A 500 -10.43 27.05 -10.79
N GLN A 501 -9.87 26.58 -9.67
CA GLN A 501 -8.96 27.38 -8.84
C GLN A 501 -7.53 27.40 -9.37
N PHE A 502 -7.04 26.28 -9.90
CA PHE A 502 -5.64 26.14 -10.31
C PHE A 502 -5.39 26.36 -11.80
N PHE A 503 -6.37 26.02 -12.66
CA PHE A 503 -6.26 26.07 -14.12
C PHE A 503 -7.54 26.62 -14.79
N PRO A 504 -8.04 27.82 -14.39
CA PRO A 504 -9.34 28.33 -14.84
C PRO A 504 -9.45 28.45 -16.37
N LYS A 505 -8.38 28.90 -17.04
CA LYS A 505 -8.38 29.07 -18.50
C LYS A 505 -8.49 27.73 -19.23
N ALA A 506 -7.80 26.69 -18.73
CA ALA A 506 -7.85 25.35 -19.29
C ALA A 506 -9.25 24.74 -19.14
N LEU A 507 -9.86 24.92 -17.96
CA LEU A 507 -11.23 24.48 -17.70
C LEU A 507 -12.23 25.17 -18.65
N THR A 508 -12.14 26.51 -18.79
CA THR A 508 -13.00 27.25 -19.73
C THR A 508 -12.82 26.76 -21.16
N ALA A 509 -11.59 26.53 -21.60
CA ALA A 509 -11.31 26.02 -22.94
C ALA A 509 -11.94 24.63 -23.17
N ALA A 510 -11.83 23.72 -22.20
CA ALA A 510 -12.45 22.39 -22.27
C ALA A 510 -13.99 22.46 -22.33
N ARG A 511 -14.61 23.37 -21.57
CA ARG A 511 -16.07 23.58 -21.60
C ARG A 511 -16.53 24.16 -22.94
N VAL A 512 -15.84 25.17 -23.46
CA VAL A 512 -16.16 25.79 -24.77
C VAL A 512 -16.02 24.76 -25.91
N ALA A 513 -15.02 23.89 -25.83
CA ALA A 513 -14.81 22.82 -26.80
C ALA A 513 -15.76 21.63 -26.63
N GLY A 514 -16.54 21.57 -25.53
CA GLY A 514 -17.41 20.42 -25.21
C GLY A 514 -16.65 19.14 -24.86
N THR A 515 -15.35 19.22 -24.57
CA THR A 515 -14.50 18.04 -24.32
C THR A 515 -14.48 17.62 -22.85
N LEU A 516 -14.88 18.50 -21.93
CA LEU A 516 -14.82 18.23 -20.48
C LEU A 516 -15.69 17.03 -20.08
N ASP A 517 -16.98 17.06 -20.41
CA ASP A 517 -17.93 15.98 -20.07
C ASP A 517 -17.55 14.66 -20.73
N ALA A 518 -17.12 14.72 -22.00
CA ALA A 518 -16.65 13.55 -22.75
C ALA A 518 -15.39 12.92 -22.13
N SER A 519 -14.61 13.69 -21.36
CA SER A 519 -13.39 13.25 -20.67
C SER A 519 -13.64 12.61 -19.30
N ARG A 520 -14.88 12.61 -18.78
CA ARG A 520 -15.19 12.00 -17.48
C ARG A 520 -14.88 10.52 -17.50
N ARG A 521 -13.97 10.08 -16.64
CA ARG A 521 -13.58 8.67 -16.48
C ARG A 521 -13.46 8.34 -14.99
N LEU A 522 -13.56 7.06 -14.64
CA LEU A 522 -13.18 6.56 -13.31
C LEU A 522 -12.17 5.43 -13.44
N CYS A 523 -11.43 5.17 -12.37
CA CYS A 523 -10.69 3.92 -12.19
C CYS A 523 -10.94 3.38 -10.80
N VAL A 524 -10.85 2.07 -10.62
CA VAL A 524 -10.98 1.43 -9.31
C VAL A 524 -9.64 0.81 -8.92
N ARG A 525 -9.11 1.28 -7.79
CA ARG A 525 -7.87 0.81 -7.18
C ARG A 525 -8.18 -0.35 -6.22
N PRO A 526 -7.40 -1.45 -6.24
CA PRO A 526 -7.51 -2.51 -5.24
C PRO A 526 -6.93 -2.05 -3.91
N TRP A 527 -7.72 -2.09 -2.84
CA TRP A 527 -7.33 -1.65 -1.50
C TRP A 527 -7.51 -2.76 -0.48
N THR A 528 -6.65 -2.81 0.53
CA THR A 528 -6.88 -3.58 1.76
C THR A 528 -7.29 -2.67 2.90
N ALA A 529 -7.92 -3.24 3.95
CA ALA A 529 -8.34 -2.47 5.12
C ALA A 529 -7.14 -1.88 5.91
N SER A 530 -5.98 -2.52 5.84
CA SER A 530 -4.73 -2.06 6.47
C SER A 530 -3.97 -1.02 5.66
N CYS A 531 -4.38 -0.77 4.42
CA CYS A 531 -3.63 -0.04 3.39
C CYS A 531 -2.29 -0.65 2.98
N LEU A 532 -1.92 -1.82 3.50
CA LEU A 532 -0.78 -2.59 3.03
C LEU A 532 -1.21 -3.47 1.86
N GLY A 533 -0.33 -3.64 0.87
CA GLY A 533 -0.53 -4.70 -0.12
C GLY A 533 -0.56 -6.08 0.53
N VAL A 534 -1.11 -7.06 -0.17
CA VAL A 534 -0.97 -8.47 0.18
C VAL A 534 0.21 -9.08 -0.56
N PHE A 535 0.96 -9.94 0.12
CA PHE A 535 1.99 -10.81 -0.42
C PHE A 535 1.88 -12.17 0.26
N GLU A 536 1.16 -13.09 -0.39
CA GLU A 536 1.01 -14.46 0.09
C GLU A 536 1.92 -15.41 -0.65
N ARG A 537 2.40 -16.45 0.03
CA ARG A 537 3.16 -17.55 -0.57
C ARG A 537 2.47 -18.86 -0.23
N VAL A 538 2.21 -19.67 -1.24
CA VAL A 538 1.61 -21.00 -1.14
C VAL A 538 2.47 -21.97 -1.95
N GLU A 539 2.83 -23.12 -1.38
CA GLU A 539 3.64 -24.11 -2.09
C GLU A 539 2.83 -24.80 -3.21
N THR A 540 3.49 -25.05 -4.35
CA THR A 540 2.94 -25.85 -5.45
C THR A 540 3.42 -27.29 -5.36
N ARG A 541 2.70 -28.23 -5.98
CA ARG A 541 3.04 -29.66 -5.95
C ARG A 541 4.45 -29.95 -6.47
N GLY A 542 4.94 -29.15 -7.42
CA GLY A 542 6.29 -29.26 -7.97
C GLY A 542 7.40 -28.74 -7.06
N GLY A 543 7.10 -28.24 -5.85
CA GLY A 543 8.05 -27.57 -4.96
C GLY A 543 8.31 -26.10 -5.35
N GLY A 544 7.44 -25.51 -6.16
CA GLY A 544 7.48 -24.09 -6.53
C GLY A 544 6.52 -23.28 -5.67
N MET A 545 6.12 -22.11 -6.17
CA MET A 545 5.35 -21.14 -5.39
C MET A 545 4.20 -20.55 -6.20
N LEU A 546 3.01 -20.55 -5.61
CA LEU A 546 1.94 -19.63 -5.96
C LEU A 546 2.06 -18.41 -5.05
N ILE A 547 2.16 -17.23 -5.65
CA ILE A 547 2.25 -15.96 -4.96
C ILE A 547 0.98 -15.16 -5.25
N VAL A 548 0.34 -14.61 -4.22
CA VAL A 548 -0.73 -13.63 -4.39
C VAL A 548 -0.17 -12.25 -4.08
N THR A 549 -0.31 -11.32 -5.02
CA THR A 549 -0.01 -9.90 -4.82
C THR A 549 -1.25 -9.06 -5.13
N GLY A 550 -1.38 -7.88 -4.52
CA GLY A 550 -2.54 -7.03 -4.77
C GLY A 550 -2.79 -6.06 -3.63
N GLY A 551 -3.85 -5.28 -3.75
CA GLY A 551 -4.24 -4.38 -2.65
C GLY A 551 -3.20 -3.33 -2.29
N HIS A 552 -2.29 -2.97 -3.20
CA HIS A 552 -1.23 -1.97 -2.98
C HIS A 552 -1.78 -0.53 -2.83
N ASN A 553 -3.09 -0.40 -2.64
CA ASN A 553 -3.84 0.85 -2.64
C ASN A 553 -3.49 1.70 -3.88
N THR A 554 -3.08 2.95 -3.67
CA THR A 554 -2.61 3.87 -4.72
C THR A 554 -1.16 3.61 -5.17
N GLY A 555 -0.43 2.72 -4.49
CA GLY A 555 1.01 2.51 -4.65
C GLY A 555 1.42 1.42 -5.63
N GLY A 556 0.47 0.76 -6.31
CA GLY A 556 0.79 -0.38 -7.19
C GLY A 556 1.80 -0.08 -8.32
N PHE A 557 1.78 1.14 -8.87
CA PHE A 557 2.83 1.60 -9.79
C PHE A 557 4.13 1.85 -9.03
N ALA A 558 4.12 2.70 -8.01
CA ALA A 558 5.34 3.10 -7.30
C ALA A 558 6.14 1.92 -6.72
N GLN A 559 5.44 0.89 -6.22
CA GLN A 559 6.03 -0.24 -5.51
C GLN A 559 6.35 -1.44 -6.42
N SER A 560 5.90 -1.45 -7.68
CA SER A 560 5.97 -2.64 -8.53
C SER A 560 7.37 -3.24 -8.72
N PRO A 561 8.49 -2.48 -8.81
CA PRO A 561 9.80 -3.09 -8.94
C PRO A 561 10.20 -3.89 -7.69
N VAL A 562 9.81 -3.43 -6.50
CA VAL A 562 10.11 -4.13 -5.24
C VAL A 562 9.21 -5.35 -5.05
N VAL A 563 7.97 -5.29 -5.54
CA VAL A 563 7.10 -6.48 -5.60
C VAL A 563 7.73 -7.56 -6.48
N ALA A 564 8.28 -7.18 -7.63
CA ALA A 564 8.98 -8.10 -8.52
C ALA A 564 10.21 -8.76 -7.84
N GLU A 565 11.00 -7.99 -7.08
CA GLU A 565 12.12 -8.53 -6.29
C GLU A 565 11.63 -9.49 -5.19
N ALA A 566 10.53 -9.17 -4.53
CA ALA A 566 9.94 -10.02 -3.50
C ALA A 566 9.45 -11.35 -4.08
N VAL A 567 8.88 -11.34 -5.30
CA VAL A 567 8.49 -12.52 -6.07
C VAL A 567 9.70 -13.39 -6.37
N LEU A 568 10.75 -12.81 -6.96
CA LEU A 568 11.98 -13.55 -7.27
C LEU A 568 12.61 -14.14 -6.00
N ALA A 569 12.70 -13.35 -4.93
CA ALA A 569 13.23 -13.82 -3.65
C ALA A 569 12.42 -15.02 -3.12
N ALA A 570 11.09 -15.00 -3.25
CA ALA A 570 10.27 -16.14 -2.86
C ALA A 570 10.52 -17.39 -3.72
N PHE A 571 10.71 -17.25 -5.03
CA PHE A 571 11.04 -18.37 -5.91
C PHE A 571 12.42 -18.98 -5.59
N GLU A 572 13.37 -18.16 -5.16
CA GLU A 572 14.73 -18.57 -4.82
C GLU A 572 14.89 -18.97 -3.34
N GLY A 573 13.81 -18.96 -2.54
CA GLY A 573 13.87 -19.23 -1.11
C GLY A 573 14.63 -18.19 -0.29
N ARG A 574 14.89 -17.01 -0.85
CA ARG A 574 15.50 -15.86 -0.16
C ARG A 574 14.44 -15.09 0.63
N LYS A 575 14.85 -14.50 1.75
CA LYS A 575 13.98 -13.62 2.55
C LYS A 575 13.84 -12.26 1.88
N HIS A 576 12.64 -11.67 1.95
CA HIS A 576 12.37 -10.29 1.58
C HIS A 576 11.42 -9.66 2.62
N SER A 577 11.53 -8.35 2.86
CA SER A 577 10.73 -7.65 3.89
C SER A 577 9.22 -7.75 3.64
N MET A 578 8.78 -7.66 2.37
CA MET A 578 7.36 -7.83 1.99
C MET A 578 6.77 -9.18 2.40
N HIS A 579 7.58 -10.25 2.50
CA HIS A 579 7.09 -11.59 2.86
C HIS A 579 6.44 -11.63 4.26
N ALA A 580 6.87 -10.74 5.15
CA ALA A 580 6.27 -10.55 6.46
C ALA A 580 5.44 -9.26 6.52
N GLY A 581 5.99 -8.15 6.01
CA GLY A 581 5.36 -6.83 6.11
C GLY A 581 4.02 -6.75 5.39
N TYR A 582 3.86 -7.45 4.26
CA TYR A 582 2.64 -7.46 3.45
C TYR A 582 1.91 -8.81 3.58
N HIS A 583 2.23 -9.61 4.60
CA HIS A 583 1.57 -10.89 4.82
C HIS A 583 0.06 -10.68 5.02
N PRO A 584 -0.84 -11.39 4.29
CA PRO A 584 -2.28 -11.13 4.33
C PRO A 584 -2.86 -11.22 5.75
N ARG A 585 -2.36 -12.17 6.57
CA ARG A 585 -2.81 -12.31 7.96
C ARG A 585 -2.19 -11.33 8.95
N ARG A 586 -1.42 -10.32 8.55
CA ARG A 586 -0.73 -9.43 9.50
C ARG A 586 -1.70 -8.72 10.45
N LEU A 587 -2.76 -8.10 9.89
CA LEU A 587 -3.79 -7.42 10.69
C LEU A 587 -4.61 -8.41 11.52
N GLU A 588 -5.00 -9.53 10.94
CA GLU A 588 -5.70 -10.62 11.63
C GLU A 588 -4.89 -11.13 12.83
N ARG A 589 -3.59 -11.39 12.66
CA ARG A 589 -2.67 -11.83 13.71
C ARG A 589 -2.54 -10.81 14.84
N PHE A 590 -2.61 -9.51 14.53
CA PHE A 590 -2.61 -8.46 15.54
C PHE A 590 -3.82 -8.59 16.46
N TYR A 591 -5.03 -8.65 15.90
CA TYR A 591 -6.28 -8.71 16.69
C TYR A 591 -6.66 -10.11 17.19
N GLY A 592 -6.23 -11.17 16.52
CA GLY A 592 -6.66 -12.53 16.82
C GLY A 592 -6.04 -13.08 18.10
N ASP A 593 -6.86 -13.82 18.84
CA ASP A 593 -6.39 -14.91 19.69
C ASP A 593 -5.77 -15.98 18.79
N ALA A 594 -4.59 -16.47 19.14
CA ALA A 594 -4.05 -17.67 18.53
C ALA A 594 -4.86 -18.88 19.00
N THR A 595 -6.07 -19.05 18.46
CA THR A 595 -6.81 -20.31 18.55
C THR A 595 -6.45 -21.11 17.30
N PRO A 596 -5.65 -22.19 17.40
CA PRO A 596 -5.38 -23.04 16.26
C PRO A 596 -6.66 -23.81 15.94
N GLY A 597 -7.26 -23.55 14.76
CA GLY A 597 -8.28 -24.45 14.19
C GLY A 597 -9.69 -23.89 14.11
N ALA A 598 -9.90 -22.78 13.40
CA ALA A 598 -11.18 -22.51 12.76
C ALA A 598 -10.93 -22.13 11.30
N PHE A 599 -10.88 -23.14 10.43
CA PHE A 599 -11.15 -22.93 9.02
C PHE A 599 -12.63 -22.53 8.88
N PRO A 600 -13.01 -21.64 7.94
CA PRO A 600 -14.42 -21.50 7.61
C PRO A 600 -14.92 -22.84 7.06
N PRO A 601 -16.14 -23.28 7.43
CA PRO A 601 -16.73 -24.46 6.81
C PRO A 601 -16.89 -24.23 5.29
N ALA A 602 -16.66 -25.33 4.57
CA ALA A 602 -16.63 -25.55 3.11
C ALA A 602 -17.26 -24.50 2.19
#